data_AF-A0A853B9I4-F1
#
_entry.id   AF-A0A853B9I4-F1
#
_cell.length_a   1.000
_cell.length_b   1.000
_cell.length_c   1.000
_cell.angle_alpha   90.00
_cell.angle_beta   90.00
_cell.angle_gamma   90.00
#
_symmetry.space_group_name_H-M   'P 1'
#
loop_
_entity.id
_entity.type
_entity.pdbx_description
1 polymer ?
#
loop_
_entity_poly.entity_id
_entity_poly.type
_entity_poly.pdbx_seq_one_letter_code
_entity_poly.pdbx_strand_id
1 'polypeptide(L)' 'MAYDQNLAARVRDVVASEDGLSEQRMFGGPGFLIHGAMAVAVMGGREMRGWLLVDTAAKKK' A
#
# COMPACT_ATOMS: atom_id res chain seq x y z
N MET A 1 14.69 7.91 -2.16
CA MET A 1 14.68 6.43 -2.18
C MET A 1 14.02 5.99 -3.46
N ALA A 2 14.62 5.04 -4.19
CA ALA A 2 14.10 4.59 -5.47
C ALA A 2 13.16 3.40 -5.23
N TYR A 3 11.86 3.64 -5.33
CA TYR A 3 10.90 2.58 -5.58
C TYR A 3 10.85 2.33 -7.09
N ASP A 4 10.46 1.12 -7.49
CA ASP A 4 10.26 0.80 -8.90
C ASP A 4 8.97 1.46 -9.41
N GLN A 5 9.12 2.43 -10.30
CA GLN A 5 8.00 3.19 -10.88
C GLN A 5 7.13 2.34 -11.80
N ASN A 6 7.71 1.34 -12.48
CA ASN A 6 6.98 0.44 -13.35
C ASN A 6 6.13 -0.53 -12.50
N LEU A 7 6.71 -1.05 -11.43
CA LEU A 7 5.95 -1.83 -10.45
C LEU A 7 4.81 -1.00 -9.82
N ALA A 8 5.07 0.25 -9.46
CA ALA A 8 4.04 1.15 -8.95
C ALA A 8 2.91 1.41 -9.97
N ALA A 9 3.24 1.60 -11.24
CA ALA A 9 2.26 1.78 -12.30
C ALA A 9 1.38 0.54 -12.47
N ARG A 10 1.99 -0.66 -12.48
CA ARG A 10 1.25 -1.92 -12.59
C ARG A 10 0.33 -2.17 -11.39
N VAL A 11 0.80 -1.86 -10.18
CA VAL A 11 -0.04 -1.98 -8.98
C VAL A 11 -1.20 -1.00 -9.07
N ARG A 12 -0.95 0.24 -9.50
CA ARG A 12 -2.00 1.25 -9.69
C ARG A 12 -3.07 0.77 -10.67
N ASP A 13 -2.68 0.18 -11.80
CA ASP A 13 -3.65 -0.36 -12.78
C ASP A 13 -4.50 -1.50 -12.19
N VAL A 14 -3.90 -2.36 -11.38
CA VAL A 14 -4.63 -3.47 -10.74
C VAL A 14 -5.63 -2.97 -9.70
N VAL A 15 -5.25 -1.99 -8.89
CA VAL A 15 -6.11 -1.49 -7.80
C VAL A 15 -7.07 -0.38 -8.24
N ALA A 16 -6.91 0.17 -9.44
CA ALA A 16 -7.75 1.26 -9.97
C ALA A 16 -9.24 0.93 -10.05
N SER A 17 -9.60 -0.35 -10.06
CA SER A 17 -11.00 -0.80 -10.08
C SER A 17 -11.65 -0.91 -8.70
N GLU A 18 -10.89 -0.73 -7.61
CA GLU A 18 -11.40 -0.86 -6.25
C GLU A 18 -12.07 0.43 -5.78
N ASP A 19 -13.27 0.32 -5.20
CA ASP A 19 -13.96 1.47 -4.61
C ASP A 19 -13.23 1.97 -3.36
N GLY A 20 -13.23 3.28 -3.15
CA GLY A 20 -12.55 3.88 -1.99
C GLY A 20 -11.02 3.79 -2.04
N LEU A 21 -10.43 3.59 -3.23
CA LEU A 21 -8.99 3.67 -3.43
C LEU A 21 -8.45 5.07 -3.10
N SER A 22 -7.38 5.12 -2.30
CA SER A 22 -6.61 6.32 -2.04
C SER A 22 -5.11 6.03 -2.13
N GLU A 23 -4.38 6.86 -2.86
CA GLU A 23 -2.92 6.77 -2.98
C GLU A 23 -2.24 7.77 -2.04
N GLN A 24 -1.29 7.29 -1.25
CA GLN A 24 -0.56 8.12 -0.30
C GLN A 24 0.94 7.82 -0.38
N ARG A 25 1.77 8.86 -0.41
CA ARG A 25 3.24 8.70 -0.42
C ARG A 25 3.72 8.39 0.99
N MET A 26 4.22 7.18 1.18
CA MET A 26 4.66 6.65 2.46
C MET A 26 5.76 5.62 2.24
N PHE A 27 6.64 5.43 3.23
CA PHE A 27 7.67 4.37 3.21
C PHE A 27 8.70 4.45 2.06
N GLY A 28 8.85 5.64 1.46
CA GLY A 28 9.76 5.84 0.33
C GLY A 28 9.19 5.43 -1.03
N GLY A 29 7.87 5.22 -1.13
CA GLY A 29 7.15 4.89 -2.36
C GLY A 29 5.63 5.19 -2.26
N PRO A 30 4.84 4.71 -3.24
CA PRO A 30 3.39 4.81 -3.20
C PRO A 30 2.77 3.70 -2.33
N GLY A 31 1.87 4.09 -1.44
CA GLY A 31 0.98 3.22 -0.69
C GLY A 31 -0.46 3.38 -1.18
N PHE A 32 -1.15 2.27 -1.35
CA PHE A 32 -2.53 2.19 -1.80
C PHE A 32 -3.41 1.72 -0.65
N LEU A 33 -4.40 2.53 -0.33
CA LEU A 33 -5.38 2.29 0.71
C LEU A 33 -6.73 2.02 0.06
N ILE A 34 -7.48 1.06 0.57
CA ILE A 34 -8.86 0.79 0.16
C ILE A 34 -9.74 1.07 1.38
N HIS A 35 -10.70 1.99 1.23
CA HIS A 35 -11.54 2.47 2.34
C HIS A 35 -10.75 2.93 3.59
N GLY A 36 -9.55 3.48 3.38
CA GLY A 36 -8.68 3.95 4.47
C GLY A 36 -7.88 2.85 5.20
N ALA A 37 -7.98 1.59 4.78
CA ALA A 37 -7.11 0.51 5.24
C ALA A 37 -5.97 0.28 4.23
N MET A 38 -4.76 0.00 4.71
CA MET A 38 -3.62 -0.23 3.83
C MET A 38 -3.74 -1.59 3.12
N ALA A 39 -3.82 -1.56 1.79
CA ALA A 39 -4.02 -2.75 0.96
C ALA A 39 -2.71 -3.21 0.31
N VAL A 40 -1.98 -2.29 -0.33
CA VAL A 40 -0.72 -2.60 -1.03
C VAL A 40 0.26 -1.43 -0.91
N ALA A 41 1.55 -1.69 -0.77
CA ALA A 41 2.58 -0.65 -0.83
C ALA A 41 3.76 -1.13 -1.70
N VAL A 42 4.33 -0.22 -2.50
CA VAL A 42 5.52 -0.52 -3.31
C VAL A 42 6.76 0.03 -2.63
N MET A 43 7.68 -0.86 -2.24
CA MET A 43 8.87 -0.53 -1.47
C MET A 43 10.15 -0.97 -2.21
N GLY A 44 11.20 -0.16 -2.15
CA GLY A 44 12.55 -0.58 -2.57
C GLY A 44 13.18 -1.47 -1.48
N GLY A 45 13.73 -2.63 -1.85
CA GLY A 45 14.14 -3.72 -0.96
C GLY A 45 15.14 -3.36 0.14
N ARG A 46 14.65 -2.78 1.23
CA ARG A 46 15.37 -2.53 2.49
C ARG A 46 14.59 -3.15 3.65
N GLU A 47 15.30 -3.50 4.72
CA GLU A 47 14.67 -3.99 5.94
C GLU A 47 13.78 -2.90 6.56
N MET A 48 12.51 -3.24 6.85
CA MET A 48 11.62 -2.45 7.70
C MET A 48 11.02 -3.39 8.75
N ARG A 49 11.18 -3.04 10.02
CA ARG A 49 10.61 -3.78 11.16
C ARG A 49 9.35 -3.08 11.66
N GLY A 50 8.35 -3.85 12.10
CA GLY A 50 7.15 -3.33 12.76
C GLY A 50 6.22 -2.50 11.87
N TRP A 51 6.36 -2.57 10.54
CA TRP A 51 5.60 -1.77 9.59
C TRP A 51 4.16 -2.26 9.40
N LEU A 52 3.90 -3.52 9.74
CA LEU A 52 2.56 -4.09 9.77
C LEU A 52 2.40 -4.85 11.09
N LEU A 53 1.53 -4.34 11.95
CA LEU A 53 1.03 -5.04 13.13
C LEU A 53 -0.43 -5.41 12.82
N VAL A 54 -0.67 -6.69 12.51
CA VAL A 54 -2.02 -7.19 12.28
C VAL A 54 -2.60 -7.63 13.62
N ASP A 55 -3.57 -6.88 14.11
CA ASP A 55 -4.45 -7.31 15.20
C ASP A 55 -5.75 -7.87 14.59
N THR A 56 -6.09 -9.12 14.92
CA THR A 56 -7.25 -9.81 14.35
C THR A 56 -8.60 -9.26 14.82
N ALA A 57 -8.64 -8.26 15.71
CA ALA A 57 -9.88 -7.66 16.22
C ALA A 57 -10.54 -6.67 15.24
N ALA A 58 -9.88 -6.30 14.14
CA ALA A 58 -10.44 -5.38 13.15
C ALA A 58 -11.35 -6.09 12.12
N LYS A 59 -12.42 -6.75 12.57
CA LYS A 59 -13.62 -6.94 11.73
C LYS A 59 -14.56 -5.76 11.99
N LYS A 60 -14.64 -4.80 11.07
CA LYS A 60 -15.79 -3.88 11.03
C LYS A 60 -16.97 -4.59 10.38
N LYS A 61 -18.13 -4.38 10.99
CA LYS A 61 -19.47 -4.93 10.71
C LYS A 61 -19.82 -5.09 9.23
#